data_AF-A0A7J8GQ52-F1
#
_entry.id   AF-A0A7J8GQ52-F1
#
_cell.length_a   1.000
_cell.length_b   1.000
_cell.length_c   1.000
_cell.angle_alpha   90.00
_cell.angle_beta   90.00
_cell.angle_gamma   90.00
#
_symmetry.space_group_name_H-M   'P 1'
#
loop_
_entity.id
_entity.type
_entity.pdbx_description
1 polymer ?
#
loop_
_entity_poly.entity_id
_entity_poly.type
_entity_poly.pdbx_seq_one_letter_code
_entity_poly.pdbx_strand_id
1 'polypeptide(L)'
;MGCYEISLGDTIGVGTPGSMKRMLESVIKEIPPSALAVHCHDTYGQALANILTALQMGINVVDSAVSGLGGCPYAKGASGNVATEDLIYMLNGLGLNTGVNLYKVMEAGDFICKAVNKTTNSKVAQASFSA
;
A
#
# COMPACT_ATOMS: atom_id res chain seq x y z
N MET A 1 4.87 2.02 -27.17
CA MET A 1 4.49 1.00 -26.16
C MET A 1 3.01 1.20 -25.83
N GLY A 2 2.28 0.16 -25.38
CA GLY A 2 0.81 0.14 -25.28
C GLY A 2 0.26 -0.29 -23.91
N CYS A 3 0.93 0.10 -22.82
CA CYS A 3 0.44 -0.17 -21.47
C CYS A 3 -0.86 0.60 -21.21
N TYR A 4 -1.87 -0.06 -20.64
CA TYR A 4 -3.15 0.56 -20.28
C TYR A 4 -3.09 1.28 -18.92
N GLU A 5 -2.16 0.87 -18.05
CA GLU A 5 -1.93 1.44 -16.72
C GLU A 5 -0.44 1.36 -16.36
N ILE A 6 0.05 2.31 -15.57
CA ILE A 6 1.43 2.38 -15.09
C ILE A 6 1.41 2.55 -13.56
N SER A 7 1.98 1.58 -12.83
CA SER A 7 2.17 1.68 -11.39
C SER A 7 3.50 2.34 -11.03
N LEU A 8 3.43 3.44 -10.28
CA LEU A 8 4.58 4.25 -9.88
C LEU A 8 5.10 3.76 -8.53
N GLY A 9 6.29 3.15 -8.54
CA GLY A 9 6.85 2.46 -7.36
C GLY A 9 7.84 3.28 -6.53
N ASP A 10 7.53 3.48 -5.25
CA ASP A 10 8.53 3.80 -4.21
C ASP A 10 9.14 2.50 -3.67
N THR A 11 10.10 1.97 -4.44
CA THR A 11 10.64 0.61 -4.28
C THR A 11 11.45 0.42 -2.99
N ILE A 12 11.95 1.50 -2.40
CA ILE A 12 12.76 1.45 -1.17
C ILE A 12 12.08 2.15 0.01
N GLY A 13 10.88 2.70 -0.18
CA GLY A 13 10.05 3.27 0.88
C GLY A 13 10.59 4.57 1.46
N VAL A 14 11.43 5.31 0.73
CA VAL A 14 12.04 6.57 1.20
C VAL A 14 11.24 7.81 0.81
N GLY A 15 10.20 7.63 -0.01
CA GLY A 15 9.30 8.69 -0.42
C GLY A 15 8.60 9.29 0.80
N THR A 16 8.42 10.61 0.73
CA THR A 16 7.58 11.37 1.67
C THR A 16 6.43 12.04 0.91
N PRO A 17 5.36 12.49 1.59
CA PRO A 17 4.22 13.15 0.95
C PRO A 17 4.61 14.29 0.00
N GLY A 18 5.59 15.11 0.40
CA GLY A 18 6.09 16.20 -0.43
C GLY A 18 6.77 15.73 -1.72
N SER A 19 7.55 14.65 -1.67
CA SER A 19 8.17 14.07 -2.86
C SER A 19 7.17 13.33 -3.75
N MET A 20 6.21 12.61 -3.16
CA MET A 20 5.13 11.93 -3.88
C MET A 20 4.32 12.94 -4.68
N LYS A 21 3.93 14.06 -4.04
CA LYS A 21 3.21 15.15 -4.70
C LYS A 21 3.96 15.70 -5.91
N ARG A 22 5.23 16.09 -5.74
CA ARG A 22 6.03 16.65 -6.85
C ARG A 22 6.21 15.68 -8.01
N MET A 23 6.37 14.40 -7.71
CA MET A 23 6.48 13.35 -8.71
C MET A 23 5.17 13.22 -9.50
N LEU A 24 4.03 13.10 -8.81
CA LEU A 24 2.72 13.00 -9.44
C LEU A 24 2.34 14.27 -10.23
N GLU A 25 2.67 15.47 -9.74
CA GLU A 25 2.47 16.74 -10.46
C GLU A 25 3.21 16.76 -11.81
N SER A 26 4.30 16.01 -11.92
CA SER A 26 5.07 15.89 -13.15
C SER A 26 4.45 14.83 -14.07
N VAL A 27 4.10 13.66 -13.54
CA VAL A 27 3.58 12.54 -14.33
C VAL A 27 2.17 12.81 -14.86
N ILE A 28 1.30 13.44 -14.07
CA ILE A 28 -0.11 13.71 -14.44
C ILE A 28 -0.23 14.69 -15.62
N LYS A 29 0.83 15.46 -15.92
CA LYS A 29 0.87 16.31 -17.13
C LYS A 29 0.95 15.49 -18.43
N GLU A 30 1.48 14.28 -18.34
CA GLU A 30 1.76 13.42 -19.50
C GLU A 30 0.78 12.23 -19.57
N ILE A 31 0.33 11.72 -18.43
CA ILE A 31 -0.50 10.51 -18.32
C ILE A 31 -1.72 10.82 -17.45
N PRO A 32 -2.96 10.52 -17.90
CA PRO A 32 -4.15 10.80 -17.09
C PRO A 32 -4.12 9.99 -15.78
N PRO A 33 -4.58 10.56 -14.65
CA PRO A 33 -4.61 9.86 -13.35
C PRO A 33 -5.31 8.50 -13.37
N SER A 34 -6.31 8.33 -14.25
CA SER A 34 -7.05 7.07 -14.41
C SER A 34 -6.24 5.93 -15.03
N ALA A 35 -5.05 6.21 -15.57
CA ALA A 35 -4.11 5.23 -16.11
C ALA A 35 -2.86 5.10 -15.21
N LEU A 36 -2.92 5.61 -13.98
CA LEU A 36 -1.84 5.59 -13.02
C LEU A 36 -2.26 4.83 -11.76
N ALA A 37 -1.31 4.05 -11.22
CA ALA A 37 -1.39 3.46 -9.91
C ALA A 37 -0.17 3.89 -9.07
N VAL A 38 -0.23 3.69 -7.75
CA VAL A 38 0.95 3.87 -6.87
C VAL A 38 1.26 2.59 -6.11
N HIS A 39 2.54 2.29 -5.99
CA HIS A 39 3.07 1.17 -5.21
C HIS A 39 4.04 1.70 -4.17
N CYS A 40 3.63 1.73 -2.91
CA CYS A 40 4.44 2.29 -1.83
C CYS A 40 4.94 1.20 -0.88
N HIS A 41 6.25 1.15 -0.68
CA HIS A 41 6.82 0.37 0.41
C HIS A 41 6.73 1.14 1.74
N ASP A 42 6.50 0.41 2.82
CA ASP A 42 6.36 0.95 4.16
C ASP A 42 7.63 0.77 5.00
N THR A 43 8.79 0.64 4.35
CA THR A 43 10.10 0.46 4.97
C THR A 43 10.42 1.53 6.03
N TYR A 44 9.98 2.77 5.81
CA TYR A 44 10.14 3.91 6.73
C TYR A 44 8.81 4.44 7.29
N GLY A 45 7.74 3.64 7.25
CA GLY A 45 6.43 4.03 7.80
C GLY A 45 5.74 5.17 7.04
N GLN A 46 6.10 5.38 5.76
CA GLN A 46 5.59 6.48 4.95
C GLN A 46 4.48 6.05 3.98
N ALA A 47 4.21 4.75 3.83
CA ALA A 47 3.41 4.28 2.70
C ALA A 47 1.98 4.83 2.72
N LEU A 48 1.27 4.73 3.86
CA LEU A 48 -0.09 5.25 3.96
C LEU A 48 -0.17 6.77 3.78
N ALA A 49 0.83 7.52 4.25
CA ALA A 49 0.89 8.98 4.06
C ALA A 49 1.12 9.36 2.59
N ASN A 50 1.98 8.61 1.89
CA ASN A 50 2.22 8.77 0.46
C ASN A 50 0.97 8.39 -0.35
N ILE A 51 0.31 7.29 0.00
CA ILE A 51 -0.94 6.85 -0.63
C ILE A 51 -2.04 7.88 -0.43
N LEU A 52 -2.21 8.42 0.79
CA LEU A 52 -3.18 9.48 1.04
C LEU A 52 -2.92 10.71 0.14
N THR A 53 -1.65 11.07 -0.05
CA THR A 53 -1.26 12.14 -0.96
C THR A 53 -1.64 11.81 -2.41
N ALA A 54 -1.40 10.58 -2.86
CA ALA A 54 -1.78 10.14 -4.20
C ALA A 54 -3.31 10.16 -4.42
N LEU A 55 -4.09 9.71 -3.43
CA LEU A 55 -5.55 9.78 -3.45
C LEU A 55 -6.05 11.22 -3.58
N GLN A 56 -5.46 12.16 -2.82
CA GLN A 56 -5.77 13.60 -2.91
C GLN A 56 -5.44 14.20 -4.28
N MET A 57 -4.56 13.57 -5.04
CA MET A 57 -4.18 13.96 -6.41
C MET A 57 -4.99 13.24 -7.49
N GLY A 58 -6.00 12.45 -7.11
CA GLY A 58 -6.91 11.79 -8.03
C GLY A 58 -6.46 10.40 -8.51
N ILE A 59 -5.40 9.83 -7.93
CA ILE A 59 -5.04 8.43 -8.16
C ILE A 59 -6.05 7.54 -7.43
N ASN A 60 -6.56 6.52 -8.10
CA ASN A 60 -7.59 5.62 -7.54
C ASN A 60 -7.19 4.12 -7.55
N VAL A 61 -5.98 3.79 -8.01
CA VAL A 61 -5.42 2.44 -7.98
C VAL A 61 -4.17 2.45 -7.10
N VAL A 62 -4.11 1.53 -6.14
CA VAL A 62 -3.04 1.44 -5.14
C VAL A 62 -2.66 -0.02 -4.94
N ASP A 63 -1.37 -0.31 -5.10
CA ASP A 63 -0.82 -1.64 -4.86
C ASP A 63 -0.51 -1.85 -3.38
N SER A 64 -0.76 -3.05 -2.88
CA SER A 64 -0.48 -3.46 -1.50
C SER A 64 -0.23 -4.97 -1.43
N ALA A 65 0.23 -5.46 -0.27
CA ALA A 65 0.38 -6.89 -0.04
C ALA A 65 -0.33 -7.33 1.25
N VAL A 66 -1.03 -8.46 1.18
CA VAL A 66 -1.70 -9.05 2.34
C VAL A 66 -0.70 -9.23 3.49
N SER A 67 -1.09 -8.84 4.70
CA SER A 67 -0.26 -8.89 5.91
C SER A 67 1.11 -8.22 5.79
N GLY A 68 1.25 -7.26 4.85
CA GLY A 68 2.51 -6.59 4.56
C GLY A 68 3.60 -7.58 4.12
N LEU A 69 3.21 -8.61 3.35
CA LEU A 69 4.15 -9.58 2.81
C LEU A 69 5.12 -8.94 1.83
N GLY A 70 6.33 -9.51 1.79
CA GLY A 70 7.47 -8.95 1.09
C GLY A 70 8.34 -8.13 2.03
N GLY A 71 9.65 -8.32 1.91
CA GLY A 71 10.65 -7.51 2.59
C GLY A 71 11.52 -6.82 1.56
N CYS A 72 12.23 -5.78 1.97
CA CYS A 72 13.21 -5.13 1.11
C CYS A 72 14.52 -5.94 1.12
N PRO A 73 15.01 -6.47 -0.03
CA PRO A 73 16.29 -7.19 -0.06
C PRO A 73 17.48 -6.30 0.34
N TYR A 74 17.31 -4.97 0.26
CA TYR A 74 18.31 -3.97 0.61
C TYR A 74 18.25 -3.51 2.09
N ALA A 75 17.14 -3.77 2.80
CA ALA A 75 16.96 -3.43 4.21
C ALA A 75 16.54 -4.68 5.00
N LYS A 76 17.53 -5.43 5.49
CA LYS A 76 17.31 -6.68 6.23
C LYS A 76 16.37 -6.45 7.43
N GLY A 77 15.20 -7.07 7.37
CA GLY A 77 14.19 -7.02 8.44
C GLY A 77 13.22 -5.85 8.38
N ALA A 78 13.39 -4.90 7.45
CA ALA A 78 12.43 -3.82 7.25
C ALA A 78 11.22 -4.29 6.44
N SER A 79 10.06 -3.72 6.74
CA SER A 79 8.82 -3.88 5.98
C SER A 79 9.06 -3.58 4.50
N GLY A 80 8.51 -4.40 3.62
CA GLY A 80 8.47 -4.16 2.19
C GLY A 80 7.21 -3.38 1.84
N ASN A 81 6.23 -4.07 1.28
CA ASN A 81 4.97 -3.47 0.86
C ASN A 81 4.14 -2.95 2.05
N VAL A 82 3.29 -1.96 1.78
CA VAL A 82 2.18 -1.61 2.68
C VAL A 82 1.25 -2.81 2.86
N ALA A 83 0.76 -3.02 4.10
CA ALA A 83 -0.21 -4.06 4.39
C ALA A 83 -1.59 -3.70 3.83
N THR A 84 -2.21 -4.64 3.09
CA THR A 84 -3.54 -4.45 2.49
C THR A 84 -4.61 -4.16 3.55
N GLU A 85 -4.54 -4.79 4.71
CA GLU A 85 -5.45 -4.59 5.84
C GLU A 85 -5.39 -3.15 6.37
N ASP A 86 -4.18 -2.61 6.49
CA ASP A 86 -3.94 -1.26 7.00
C ASP A 86 -4.42 -0.20 5.99
N LEU A 87 -4.23 -0.48 4.69
CA LEU A 87 -4.79 0.34 3.60
C LEU A 87 -6.31 0.32 3.61
N ILE A 88 -6.95 -0.86 3.64
CA ILE A 88 -8.41 -0.99 3.66
C ILE A 88 -9.00 -0.30 4.89
N TYR A 89 -8.36 -0.43 6.05
CA TYR A 89 -8.79 0.24 7.27
C TYR A 89 -8.80 1.77 7.09
N MET A 90 -7.73 2.34 6.55
CA MET A 90 -7.67 3.77 6.23
C MET A 90 -8.77 4.17 5.24
N LEU A 91 -8.92 3.44 4.13
CA LEU A 91 -9.89 3.75 3.08
C LEU A 91 -11.34 3.68 3.60
N ASN A 92 -11.68 2.66 4.40
CA ASN A 92 -12.98 2.55 5.06
C ASN A 92 -13.23 3.73 6.01
N GLY A 93 -12.22 4.12 6.80
CA GLY A 93 -12.30 5.28 7.69
C GLY A 93 -12.48 6.61 6.96
N LEU A 94 -11.98 6.72 5.72
CA LEU A 94 -12.19 7.85 4.82
C LEU A 94 -13.53 7.78 4.06
N GLY A 95 -14.31 6.72 4.22
CA GLY A 95 -15.58 6.52 3.50
C GLY A 95 -15.40 6.14 2.03
N LEU A 96 -14.23 5.64 1.63
CA LEU A 96 -13.93 5.23 0.26
C LEU A 96 -14.29 3.75 0.06
N ASN A 97 -15.05 3.46 -0.98
CA ASN A 97 -15.46 2.10 -1.30
C ASN A 97 -14.37 1.35 -2.07
N THR A 98 -13.92 0.24 -1.51
CA THR A 98 -12.99 -0.70 -2.16
C THR A 98 -13.69 -1.96 -2.69
N GLY A 99 -14.90 -2.26 -2.21
CA GLY A 99 -15.58 -3.54 -2.44
C GLY A 99 -14.94 -4.73 -1.71
N VAL A 100 -13.93 -4.51 -0.85
CA VAL A 100 -13.18 -5.57 -0.17
C VAL A 100 -13.66 -5.75 1.27
N ASN A 101 -13.88 -7.00 1.68
CA ASN A 101 -14.20 -7.34 3.07
C ASN A 101 -12.92 -7.47 3.90
N LEU A 102 -12.70 -6.53 4.83
CA LEU A 102 -11.50 -6.48 5.68
C LEU A 102 -11.27 -7.79 6.47
N TYR A 103 -12.31 -8.37 7.06
CA TYR A 103 -12.19 -9.61 7.84
C TYR A 103 -11.71 -10.78 6.98
N LYS A 104 -12.24 -10.93 5.76
CA LYS A 104 -11.77 -11.98 4.83
C LYS A 104 -10.32 -11.78 4.40
N VAL A 105 -9.86 -10.54 4.27
CA VAL A 105 -8.45 -10.26 3.98
C VAL A 105 -7.57 -10.64 5.17
N MET A 106 -8.01 -10.35 6.39
CA MET A 106 -7.29 -10.75 7.60
C MET A 106 -7.20 -12.26 7.77
N GLU A 107 -8.27 -13.01 7.44
CA GLU A 107 -8.25 -14.49 7.40
C GLU A 107 -7.23 -15.01 6.38
N ALA A 108 -7.21 -14.43 5.18
CA ALA A 108 -6.22 -14.77 4.16
C ALA A 108 -4.78 -14.45 4.61
N GLY A 109 -4.60 -13.32 5.31
CA GLY A 109 -3.35 -12.90 5.91
C GLY A 109 -2.84 -13.87 6.99
N ASP A 110 -3.70 -14.26 7.93
CA ASP A 110 -3.38 -15.24 8.95
C ASP A 110 -3.01 -16.61 8.35
N PHE A 111 -3.77 -17.08 7.36
CA PHE A 111 -3.48 -18.32 6.64
C PHE A 111 -2.06 -18.31 6.05
N ILE A 112 -1.71 -17.28 5.26
CA ILE A 112 -0.41 -17.25 4.59
C ILE A 112 0.73 -17.04 5.59
N CYS A 113 0.54 -16.19 6.61
CA CYS A 113 1.51 -15.98 7.68
C CYS A 113 1.87 -17.29 8.41
N LYS A 114 0.87 -18.12 8.75
CA LYS A 114 1.07 -19.46 9.31
C LYS A 114 1.82 -20.38 8.35
N ALA A 115 1.44 -20.39 7.06
CA ALA A 115 2.06 -21.24 6.05
C ALA A 115 3.56 -20.92 5.81
N VAL A 116 3.94 -19.64 5.90
CA VAL A 116 5.34 -19.20 5.71
C VAL A 116 6.10 -19.00 7.03
N ASN A 117 5.51 -19.37 8.16
CA ASN A 117 6.06 -19.21 9.51
C ASN A 117 6.56 -17.76 9.78
N LYS A 118 5.70 -16.78 9.52
CA LYS A 118 5.95 -15.36 9.80
C LYS A 118 4.78 -14.73 10.53
N THR A 119 5.07 -13.75 11.37
CA THR A 119 4.06 -12.87 11.95
C THR A 119 3.60 -11.86 10.91
N THR A 120 2.32 -11.47 10.97
CA THR A 120 1.78 -10.40 10.12
C THR A 120 2.46 -9.06 10.40
N ASN A 121 2.72 -8.27 9.36
CA ASN A 121 3.17 -6.88 9.46
C ASN A 121 2.00 -5.89 9.52
N SER A 122 0.76 -6.33 9.29
CA SER A 122 -0.41 -5.47 9.42
C SER A 122 -0.63 -5.06 10.88
N LYS A 123 -0.73 -3.75 11.11
CA LYS A 123 -1.06 -3.19 12.43
C LYS A 123 -2.52 -3.46 12.80
N VAL A 124 -3.42 -3.41 11.82
CA VAL A 124 -4.84 -3.71 12.00
C VAL A 124 -5.04 -5.16 12.43
N ALA A 125 -4.37 -6.11 11.76
CA ALA A 125 -4.42 -7.52 12.11
C ALA A 125 -3.91 -7.76 13.54
N GLN A 126 -2.75 -7.19 13.91
CA GLN A 126 -2.19 -7.30 15.26
C GLN A 126 -3.14 -6.80 16.35
N ALA A 127 -3.78 -5.65 16.12
CA ALA A 127 -4.72 -5.08 17.06
C ALA A 127 -6.03 -5.89 17.18
N SER A 128 -6.44 -6.56 16.10
CA SER A 128 -7.73 -7.27 16.04
C SER A 128 -7.68 -8.72 16.53
N PHE A 129 -6.53 -9.41 16.42
CA PHE A 129 -6.36 -10.77 16.94
C PHE A 129 -6.07 -10.83 18.45
N SER A 130 -6.11 -9.69 19.13
CA SER A 130 -5.82 -9.55 20.57
C SER A 130 -7.10 -9.46 21.44
N ALA A 131 -8.17 -10.18 21.07
CA ALA A 131 -9.41 -10.29 21.86
C ALA A 131 -9.81 -11.75 22.08
#